data_AF-A0A024WSP3-F1
#
_entry.id   AF-A0A024WSP3-F1
#
_cell.length_a   1.000
_cell.length_b   1.000
_cell.length_c   1.000
_cell.angle_alpha   90.00
_cell.angle_beta   90.00
_cell.angle_gamma   90.00
#
_symmetry.space_group_name_H-M   'P 1'
#
loop_
_entity.id
_entity.type
_entity.pdbx_description
1 polymer ?
#
loop_
_entity_poly.entity_id
_entity_poly.type
_entity_poly.pdbx_seq_one_letter_code
_entity_poly.pdbx_strand_id
1 'polypeptide(L)'
;MFDELNPFERHKLMMSLRSLEEEKKKENKNEKYLSDYDILRKKYNFIHDVENEKNSLLQNYYKSICNKYVICDLSKYKETKIGLRWRTEEEIIKGKGHVICSSKKCNNTDLNTYEFLFQYIEQGIKKETNVKVRACMDCAYKLHYRKINKYLKKKEKEKKKKKIKEKKKRKKKKGKKNKSDLTSESDLSSSYNSEDRSQSKREKLYYVKKKLEKISIKKKEEMNEDNLFFHDLLF
;
A
#
# COMPACT_ATOMS: atom_id res chain seq x y z
N MET A 1 -1.05 -39.52 64.83
CA MET A 1 -1.80 -40.30 63.82
C MET A 1 -0.92 -41.14 62.89
N PHE A 2 0.34 -40.80 62.59
CA PHE A 2 1.21 -41.65 61.74
C PHE A 2 2.05 -42.68 62.51
N ASP A 3 2.19 -42.51 63.83
CA ASP A 3 3.05 -43.37 64.67
C ASP A 3 2.34 -44.61 65.24
N GLU A 4 1.01 -44.70 65.09
CA GLU A 4 0.21 -45.86 65.51
C GLU A 4 0.06 -46.92 64.41
N LEU A 5 0.47 -46.62 63.16
CA LEU A 5 0.35 -47.55 62.04
C LEU A 5 1.56 -48.49 61.96
N ASN A 6 1.28 -49.74 61.59
CA ASN A 6 2.29 -50.74 61.29
C ASN A 6 3.24 -50.18 60.19
N PRO A 7 4.58 -50.36 60.31
CA PRO A 7 5.56 -49.93 59.32
C PRO A 7 5.16 -50.14 57.85
N PHE A 8 4.51 -51.27 57.54
CA PHE A 8 4.05 -51.57 56.18
C PHE A 8 2.89 -50.66 55.71
N GLU A 9 1.92 -50.40 56.59
CA GLU A 9 0.78 -49.53 56.29
C GLU A 9 1.21 -48.07 56.16
N ARG A 10 2.16 -47.64 57.01
CA ARG A 10 2.79 -46.33 56.90
C ARG A 10 3.49 -46.16 55.56
N HIS A 11 4.24 -47.16 55.11
CA HIS A 11 4.88 -47.15 53.80
C HIS A 11 3.87 -47.07 52.66
N LYS A 12 2.80 -47.87 52.71
CA LYS A 12 1.73 -47.86 51.71
C LYS A 12 1.03 -46.49 51.61
N LEU A 13 0.75 -45.86 52.75
CA LEU A 13 0.15 -44.53 52.80
C LEU A 13 1.11 -43.46 52.24
N MET A 14 2.40 -43.52 52.60
CA MET A 14 3.41 -42.60 52.07
C MET A 14 3.60 -42.73 50.56
N MET A 15 3.55 -43.95 50.02
CA MET A 15 3.59 -44.17 48.56
C MET A 15 2.35 -43.61 47.88
N SER A 16 1.16 -43.81 48.45
CA SER A 16 -0.09 -43.25 47.92
C SER A 16 -0.09 -41.71 47.91
N LEU A 17 0.34 -41.08 48.99
CA LEU A 17 0.46 -39.62 49.08
C LEU A 17 1.43 -39.06 48.03
N ARG A 18 2.57 -39.75 47.80
CA ARG A 18 3.53 -39.36 46.76
C ARG A 18 2.94 -39.48 45.36
N SER A 19 2.19 -40.54 45.07
CA SER A 19 1.50 -40.70 43.78
C SER A 19 0.48 -39.57 43.54
N LEU A 20 -0.29 -39.20 44.55
CA LEU A 20 -1.24 -38.07 44.47
C LEU A 20 -0.53 -36.72 44.27
N GLU A 21 0.62 -36.50 44.90
CA GLU A 21 1.45 -35.32 44.65
C GLU A 21 2.03 -35.29 43.23
N GLU A 22 2.41 -36.45 42.69
CA GLU A 22 2.88 -36.59 41.31
C GLU A 22 1.75 -36.36 40.29
N GLU A 23 0.54 -36.79 40.58
CA GLU A 23 -0.67 -36.51 39.78
C GLU A 23 -1.01 -35.02 39.78
N LYS A 24 -1.04 -34.36 40.94
CA LYS A 24 -1.23 -32.89 41.04
C LYS A 24 -0.14 -32.11 40.30
N LYS A 25 1.11 -32.57 40.34
CA LYS A 25 2.22 -31.98 39.58
C LYS A 25 2.08 -32.20 38.07
N LYS A 26 1.40 -33.25 37.61
CA LYS A 26 1.09 -33.49 36.19
C LYS A 26 -0.10 -32.64 35.73
N GLU A 27 -1.13 -32.48 36.56
CA GLU A 27 -2.26 -31.59 36.29
C GLU A 27 -1.83 -30.12 36.16
N ASN A 28 -0.99 -29.63 37.08
CA ASN A 28 -0.44 -28.26 37.02
C ASN A 28 0.51 -28.03 35.83
N LYS A 29 1.07 -29.08 35.21
CA LYS A 29 1.87 -28.97 33.98
C LYS A 29 1.02 -28.81 32.72
N ASN A 30 -0.27 -29.15 32.77
CA ASN A 30 -1.18 -29.08 31.63
C ASN A 30 -1.87 -27.72 31.48
N GLU A 31 -1.80 -26.86 32.49
CA GLU A 31 -2.22 -25.46 32.36
C GLU A 31 -1.15 -24.68 31.59
N LYS A 32 -1.24 -24.69 30.25
CA LYS A 32 -0.49 -23.73 29.43
C LYS A 32 -0.98 -22.32 29.78
N TYR A 33 -0.24 -21.63 30.65
CA TYR A 33 -0.43 -20.21 30.88
C TYR A 33 -0.41 -19.49 29.53
N LEU A 34 -1.53 -18.85 29.20
CA LEU A 34 -1.64 -18.01 28.02
C LEU A 34 -0.83 -16.75 28.28
N SER A 35 0.22 -16.55 27.50
CA SER A 35 0.98 -15.30 27.56
C SER A 35 0.11 -14.14 27.08
N ASP A 36 0.36 -12.93 27.57
CA ASP A 36 -0.23 -11.70 27.02
C ASP A 36 -0.06 -11.62 25.49
N TYR A 37 1.07 -12.13 24.98
CA TYR A 37 1.31 -12.25 23.55
C TYR A 37 0.31 -13.17 22.83
N ASP A 38 -0.07 -14.30 23.45
CA ASP A 38 -1.05 -15.23 22.88
C ASP A 38 -2.45 -14.63 22.87
N ILE A 39 -2.78 -13.84 23.89
CA ILE A 39 -4.05 -13.10 23.97
C ILE A 39 -4.10 -12.05 22.85
N LEU A 40 -3.02 -11.28 22.67
CA LEU A 40 -2.90 -10.30 21.59
C LEU A 40 -3.01 -10.97 20.22
N ARG A 41 -2.30 -12.09 20.00
CA ARG A 41 -2.32 -12.81 18.72
C ARG A 41 -3.71 -13.33 18.36
N LYS A 42 -4.47 -13.83 19.33
CA LYS A 42 -5.83 -14.36 19.10
C LYS A 42 -6.86 -13.26 18.77
N LYS A 43 -6.71 -12.07 19.34
CA LYS A 43 -7.67 -10.96 19.22
C LYS A 43 -7.20 -9.83 18.31
N TYR A 44 -6.06 -10.01 17.63
CA TYR A 44 -5.51 -8.98 16.75
C TYR A 44 -6.43 -8.76 15.55
N ASN A 45 -6.92 -7.53 15.43
CA ASN A 45 -7.61 -7.06 14.23
C ASN A 45 -6.75 -5.98 13.56
N PHE A 46 -6.76 -5.95 12.23
CA PHE A 46 -6.00 -4.97 11.45
C PHE A 46 -6.47 -3.53 11.71
N ILE A 47 -7.78 -3.35 11.94
CA ILE A 47 -8.40 -2.12 12.44
C ILE A 47 -9.16 -2.48 13.70
N HIS A 48 -8.85 -1.75 14.77
CA HIS A 48 -9.46 -1.95 16.06
C HIS A 48 -10.15 -0.68 16.53
N ASP A 49 -11.44 -0.80 16.87
CA ASP A 49 -12.20 0.28 17.48
C ASP A 49 -11.87 0.28 18.98
N VAL A 50 -10.81 0.99 19.33
CA VAL A 50 -10.25 1.06 20.71
C VAL A 50 -11.32 1.43 21.74
N GLU A 51 -12.32 2.23 21.35
CA GLU A 51 -13.40 2.70 22.23
C GLU A 51 -14.38 1.60 22.64
N ASN A 52 -14.55 0.56 21.81
CA ASN A 52 -15.49 -0.53 22.07
C ASN A 52 -14.85 -1.72 22.81
N GLU A 53 -13.52 -1.72 22.97
CA GLU A 53 -12.81 -2.86 23.53
C GLU A 53 -12.76 -2.80 25.06
N LYS A 54 -13.26 -3.84 25.75
CA LYS A 54 -13.28 -3.87 27.23
C LYS A 54 -11.93 -4.25 27.86
N ASN A 55 -11.00 -4.81 27.08
CA ASN A 55 -9.73 -5.31 27.61
C ASN A 55 -8.70 -4.17 27.67
N SER A 56 -8.33 -3.75 28.88
CA SER A 56 -7.35 -2.67 29.09
C SER A 56 -5.99 -2.93 28.43
N LEU A 57 -5.53 -4.19 28.42
CA LEU A 57 -4.28 -4.61 27.74
C LEU A 57 -4.33 -4.30 26.23
N LEU A 58 -5.42 -4.68 25.56
CA LEU A 58 -5.58 -4.47 24.13
C LEU A 58 -5.79 -2.98 23.80
N GLN A 59 -6.55 -2.26 24.62
CA GLN A 59 -6.67 -0.80 24.49
C GLN A 59 -5.31 -0.10 24.55
N ASN A 60 -4.48 -0.44 25.54
CA ASN A 60 -3.15 0.16 25.70
C ASN A 60 -2.23 -0.20 24.53
N TYR A 61 -2.29 -1.45 24.05
CA TYR A 61 -1.57 -1.90 22.87
C TYR A 61 -1.99 -1.13 21.61
N TYR A 62 -3.29 -1.01 21.32
CA TYR A 62 -3.75 -0.27 20.13
C TYR A 62 -3.52 1.23 20.23
N LYS A 63 -3.56 1.82 21.43
CA LYS A 63 -3.21 3.23 21.66
C LYS A 63 -1.72 3.50 21.44
N SER A 64 -0.84 2.56 21.78
CA SER A 64 0.61 2.72 21.56
C SER A 64 0.98 2.61 20.08
N ILE A 65 0.18 1.91 19.28
CA ILE A 65 0.40 1.76 17.85
C ILE A 65 0.18 3.10 17.12
N CYS A 66 1.27 3.68 16.60
CA CYS A 66 1.25 4.92 15.82
C CYS A 66 0.93 4.70 14.33
N ASN A 67 -0.30 4.29 14.03
CA ASN A 67 -0.78 3.95 12.67
C ASN A 67 -1.24 5.15 11.80
N LYS A 68 -0.42 6.21 11.72
CA LYS A 68 -0.76 7.38 10.89
C LYS A 68 -0.47 7.19 9.39
N TYR A 69 0.62 6.50 9.07
CA TYR A 69 1.09 6.31 7.70
C TYR A 69 1.46 4.85 7.44
N VAL A 70 1.24 4.37 6.22
CA VAL A 70 1.61 3.04 5.75
C VAL A 70 2.86 3.06 4.87
N ILE A 71 3.55 1.94 4.80
CA ILE A 71 4.66 1.68 3.88
C ILE A 71 4.17 0.95 2.64
N CYS A 72 4.77 1.29 1.50
CA CYS A 72 4.41 0.72 0.21
C CYS A 72 5.54 -0.09 -0.42
N ASP A 73 5.18 -1.27 -0.92
CA ASP A 73 6.02 -2.06 -1.82
C ASP A 73 5.59 -1.81 -3.27
N LEU A 74 6.52 -1.21 -4.02
CA LEU A 74 6.29 -0.81 -5.40
C LEU A 74 7.00 -1.76 -6.38
N SER A 75 7.46 -2.93 -5.95
CA SER A 75 8.26 -3.82 -6.81
C SER A 75 7.51 -4.29 -8.05
N LYS A 76 6.19 -4.54 -7.95
CA LYS A 76 5.33 -5.03 -9.04
C LYS A 76 4.36 -3.98 -9.59
N TYR A 77 4.70 -2.69 -9.48
CA TYR A 77 3.81 -1.60 -9.90
C TYR A 77 3.39 -1.64 -11.38
N LYS A 78 4.23 -2.22 -12.26
CA LYS A 78 3.92 -2.41 -13.69
C LYS A 78 2.76 -3.36 -13.92
N GLU A 79 2.64 -4.39 -13.08
CA GLU A 79 1.51 -5.32 -13.03
C GLU A 79 0.30 -4.74 -12.29
N THR A 80 0.38 -3.46 -11.89
CA THR A 80 -0.64 -2.76 -11.10
C THR A 80 -0.87 -3.33 -9.70
N LYS A 81 0.05 -4.16 -9.23
CA LYS A 81 0.06 -4.72 -7.88
C LYS A 81 0.91 -3.85 -6.97
N ILE A 82 0.33 -3.42 -5.85
CA ILE A 82 0.98 -2.59 -4.83
C ILE A 82 0.76 -3.27 -3.49
N GLY A 83 1.83 -3.48 -2.74
CA GLY A 83 1.73 -3.96 -1.36
C GLY A 83 1.68 -2.79 -0.39
N LEU A 84 0.80 -2.84 0.59
CA LEU A 84 0.74 -1.87 1.68
C LEU A 84 0.86 -2.61 3.01
N ARG A 85 1.57 -2.01 3.96
CA ARG A 85 1.62 -2.50 5.35
C ARG A 85 1.79 -1.35 6.32
N TRP A 86 1.41 -1.57 7.58
CA TRP A 86 1.75 -0.65 8.66
C TRP A 86 3.27 -0.60 8.87
N ARG A 87 3.71 0.51 9.47
CA ARG A 87 5.12 0.75 9.78
C ARG A 87 5.54 -0.09 10.97
N THR A 88 6.78 -0.55 10.94
CA THR A 88 7.43 -1.17 12.10
C THR A 88 8.02 -0.09 13.01
N GLU A 89 8.29 -0.42 14.27
CA GLU A 89 8.88 0.49 15.24
C GLU A 89 10.21 1.10 14.74
N GLU A 90 11.11 0.26 14.21
CA GLU A 90 12.37 0.73 13.65
C GLU A 90 12.19 1.75 12.52
N GLU A 91 11.16 1.57 11.69
CA GLU A 91 10.87 2.47 10.58
C GLU A 91 10.26 3.78 11.05
N ILE A 92 9.50 3.75 12.15
CA ILE A 92 8.98 4.95 12.80
C ILE A 92 10.13 5.77 13.37
N ILE A 93 11.07 5.14 14.07
CA ILE A 93 12.27 5.79 14.63
C ILE A 93 13.12 6.40 13.50
N LYS A 94 13.30 5.66 12.39
CA LYS A 94 14.01 6.15 11.18
C LYS A 94 13.23 7.25 10.43
N GLY A 95 11.99 7.55 10.79
CA GLY A 95 11.16 8.55 10.13
C GLY A 95 10.59 8.12 8.78
N LYS A 96 10.59 6.83 8.45
CA LYS A 96 10.09 6.27 7.19
C LYS A 96 8.56 6.40 7.10
N GLY A 97 8.09 6.82 5.92
CA GLY A 97 6.69 7.17 5.66
C GLY A 97 6.21 8.46 6.31
N HIS A 98 7.04 9.14 7.11
CA HIS A 98 6.75 10.48 7.64
C HIS A 98 7.67 11.54 7.04
N VAL A 99 8.96 11.50 7.35
CA VAL A 99 9.98 12.41 6.80
C VAL A 99 10.62 11.82 5.55
N ILE A 100 10.78 10.49 5.53
CA ILE A 100 11.35 9.73 4.42
C ILE A 100 10.24 9.02 3.65
N CYS A 101 10.40 8.84 2.34
CA CYS A 101 9.43 8.19 1.47
C CYS A 101 8.93 6.84 2.02
N SER A 102 7.62 6.60 1.87
CA SER A 102 6.98 5.36 2.31
C SER A 102 7.40 4.13 1.50
N SER A 103 8.09 4.30 0.36
CA SER A 103 8.51 3.15 -0.43
C SER A 103 9.68 2.41 0.23
N LYS A 104 9.60 1.07 0.30
CA LYS A 104 10.65 0.24 0.92
C LYS A 104 12.07 0.56 0.44
N LYS A 105 12.24 0.83 -0.86
CA LYS A 105 13.55 1.04 -1.51
C LYS A 105 13.89 2.52 -1.77
N CYS A 106 13.12 3.47 -1.24
CA CYS A 106 13.31 4.90 -1.53
C CYS A 106 13.61 5.68 -0.24
N ASN A 107 14.61 6.55 -0.32
CA ASN A 107 15.04 7.39 0.80
C ASN A 107 14.84 8.90 0.54
N ASN A 108 14.00 9.26 -0.44
CA ASN A 108 13.76 10.67 -0.76
C ASN A 108 12.89 11.35 0.32
N THR A 109 13.09 12.65 0.54
CA THR A 109 12.45 13.49 1.57
C THR A 109 11.38 14.43 1.02
N ASP A 110 11.32 14.65 -0.29
CA ASP A 110 10.29 15.48 -0.93
C ASP A 110 8.99 14.69 -1.06
N LEU A 111 8.09 14.83 -0.10
CA LEU A 111 6.91 13.95 0.05
C LEU A 111 5.57 14.67 0.01
N ASN A 112 4.67 14.11 -0.79
CA ASN A 112 3.25 14.45 -0.76
C ASN A 112 2.45 13.33 -0.08
N THR A 113 1.37 13.72 0.59
CA THR A 113 0.44 12.78 1.22
C THR A 113 -0.60 12.35 0.20
N TYR A 114 -0.81 11.03 0.12
CA TYR A 114 -1.81 10.38 -0.69
C TYR A 114 -2.64 9.47 0.20
N GLU A 115 -3.89 9.29 -0.14
CA GLU A 115 -4.78 8.38 0.58
C GLU A 115 -5.28 7.31 -0.37
N PHE A 116 -5.33 6.09 0.12
CA PHE A 116 -5.75 4.91 -0.64
C PHE A 116 -6.87 4.20 0.10
N LEU A 117 -7.87 3.78 -0.66
CA LEU A 117 -8.81 2.77 -0.21
C LEU A 117 -8.08 1.42 -0.26
N PHE A 118 -7.80 0.87 0.90
CA PHE A 118 -7.17 -0.43 1.10
C PHE A 118 -8.26 -1.45 1.43
N GLN A 119 -8.45 -2.39 0.52
CA GLN A 119 -9.36 -3.52 0.70
C GLN A 119 -8.53 -4.71 1.17
N TYR A 120 -8.97 -5.37 2.23
CA TYR A 120 -8.30 -6.55 2.81
C TYR A 120 -9.32 -7.60 3.23
N ILE A 121 -8.87 -8.85 3.32
CA ILE A 121 -9.69 -9.96 3.82
C ILE A 121 -9.21 -10.27 5.23
N GLU A 122 -10.13 -10.22 6.18
CA GLU A 122 -9.88 -10.58 7.58
C GLU A 122 -10.91 -11.62 7.99
N GLN A 123 -10.42 -12.80 8.40
CA GLN A 123 -11.28 -13.93 8.80
C GLN A 123 -12.32 -14.31 7.71
N GLY A 124 -11.94 -14.20 6.43
CA GLY A 124 -12.81 -14.50 5.29
C GLY A 124 -13.78 -13.37 4.90
N ILE A 125 -13.82 -12.26 5.65
CA ILE A 125 -14.68 -11.11 5.37
C ILE A 125 -13.87 -10.02 4.66
N LYS A 126 -14.38 -9.52 3.55
CA LYS A 126 -13.81 -8.36 2.84
C LYS A 126 -14.11 -7.09 3.62
N LYS A 127 -13.06 -6.37 4.00
CA LYS A 127 -13.13 -5.06 4.67
C LYS A 127 -12.40 -4.02 3.85
N GLU A 128 -12.77 -2.76 4.02
CA GLU A 128 -12.15 -1.63 3.33
C GLU A 128 -11.79 -0.54 4.33
N THR A 129 -10.69 0.16 4.08
CA THR A 129 -10.22 1.25 4.95
C THR A 129 -9.44 2.30 4.16
N ASN A 130 -9.50 3.55 4.61
CA ASN A 130 -8.70 4.62 4.02
C ASN A 130 -7.36 4.76 4.75
N VAL A 131 -6.27 4.44 4.05
CA VAL A 131 -4.90 4.56 4.57
C VAL A 131 -4.16 5.73 3.95
N LYS A 132 -3.29 6.38 4.73
CA LYS A 132 -2.46 7.51 4.30
C LYS A 132 -1.03 7.04 3.98
N VAL A 133 -0.51 7.43 2.82
CA VAL A 133 0.86 7.15 2.34
C VAL A 133 1.55 8.47 2.04
N ARG A 134 2.79 8.69 2.53
CA ARG A 134 3.62 9.83 2.07
C ARG A 134 4.65 9.36 1.04
N ALA A 135 4.60 9.88 -0.17
CA ALA A 135 5.48 9.44 -1.26
C ALA A 135 6.05 10.61 -2.05
N CYS A 136 7.27 10.41 -2.56
CA CYS A 136 7.89 11.34 -3.50
C CYS A 136 7.26 11.24 -4.90
N MET A 137 7.56 12.18 -5.79
CA MET A 137 6.97 12.23 -7.13
C MET A 137 7.17 10.94 -7.94
N ASP A 138 8.35 10.33 -7.88
CA ASP A 138 8.63 9.09 -8.60
C ASP A 138 7.84 7.91 -8.04
N CYS A 139 7.75 7.81 -6.71
CA CYS A 139 6.97 6.78 -6.05
C CYS A 139 5.47 7.00 -6.23
N ALA A 140 5.01 8.25 -6.24
CA ALA A 140 3.63 8.62 -6.52
C ALA A 140 3.22 8.28 -7.96
N TYR A 141 4.14 8.43 -8.93
CA TYR A 141 3.91 7.97 -10.30
C TYR A 141 3.74 6.45 -10.36
N LYS A 142 4.59 5.70 -9.66
CA LYS A 142 4.49 4.22 -9.56
C LYS A 142 3.20 3.78 -8.86
N LEU A 143 2.82 4.46 -7.78
CA LEU A 143 1.56 4.23 -7.05
C LEU A 143 0.33 4.43 -7.97
N HIS A 144 0.32 5.46 -8.79
CA HIS A 144 -0.81 5.79 -9.68
C HIS A 144 -0.59 5.36 -11.13
N TYR A 145 0.28 4.39 -11.37
CA TYR A 145 0.77 4.02 -12.70
C TYR A 145 -0.36 3.78 -13.71
N ARG A 146 -1.38 3.01 -13.33
CA ARG A 146 -2.55 2.71 -14.18
C ARG A 146 -3.34 3.96 -14.55
N LYS A 147 -3.67 4.80 -13.56
CA LYS A 147 -4.45 6.03 -13.74
C LYS A 147 -3.70 7.03 -14.60
N ILE A 148 -2.40 7.19 -14.37
CA ILE A 148 -1.55 8.13 -15.11
C ILE A 148 -1.33 7.65 -16.55
N ASN A 149 -1.05 6.37 -16.77
CA ASN A 149 -0.87 5.85 -18.13
C ASN A 149 -2.17 5.93 -18.96
N LYS A 150 -3.34 5.68 -18.35
CA LYS A 150 -4.63 5.88 -19.00
C LYS A 150 -4.81 7.35 -19.40
N TYR A 151 -4.43 8.29 -18.53
CA TYR A 151 -4.47 9.73 -18.81
C TYR A 151 -3.54 10.14 -19.96
N LEU A 152 -2.29 9.67 -19.94
CA LEU A 152 -1.30 9.95 -20.99
C LEU A 152 -1.75 9.41 -22.35
N LYS A 153 -2.23 8.16 -22.42
CA LYS A 153 -2.79 7.56 -23.65
C LYS A 153 -3.95 8.38 -24.21
N LYS A 154 -4.84 8.91 -23.36
CA LYS A 154 -5.95 9.78 -23.79
C LYS A 154 -5.43 11.09 -24.39
N LYS A 155 -4.44 11.73 -23.75
CA LYS A 155 -3.83 12.97 -24.24
C LYS A 155 -3.09 12.79 -25.57
N GLU A 156 -2.38 11.68 -25.75
CA GLU A 156 -1.72 11.37 -27.03
C GLU A 156 -2.75 11.18 -28.17
N LYS A 157 -3.87 10.50 -27.90
CA LYS A 157 -4.98 10.37 -28.87
C LYS A 157 -5.58 11.73 -29.23
N GLU A 158 -5.81 12.60 -28.25
CA GLU A 158 -6.29 13.98 -28.48
C GLU A 158 -5.32 14.79 -29.35
N LYS A 159 -4.01 14.72 -29.07
CA LYS A 159 -2.97 15.38 -29.87
C LYS A 159 -2.97 14.88 -31.32
N LYS A 160 -3.04 13.55 -31.54
CA LYS A 160 -3.13 12.97 -32.89
C LYS A 160 -4.36 13.46 -33.66
N LYS A 161 -5.53 13.49 -33.01
CA LYS A 161 -6.77 14.02 -33.62
C LYS A 161 -6.64 15.51 -34.01
N LYS A 162 -6.00 16.33 -33.17
CA LYS A 162 -5.75 17.75 -33.48
C LYS A 162 -4.83 17.92 -34.70
N LYS A 163 -3.70 17.20 -34.74
CA LYS A 163 -2.77 17.21 -35.89
C LYS A 163 -3.47 16.80 -37.20
N ILE A 164 -4.35 15.80 -37.17
CA ILE A 164 -5.14 15.39 -38.35
C ILE A 164 -6.11 16.49 -38.79
N LYS A 165 -6.82 17.13 -37.85
CA LYS A 165 -7.73 18.25 -38.15
C LYS A 165 -6.99 19.44 -38.77
N GLU A 166 -5.80 19.77 -38.25
CA GLU A 166 -4.95 20.84 -38.80
C GLU A 166 -4.45 20.51 -40.21
N LYS A 167 -4.00 19.27 -40.46
CA LYS A 167 -3.62 18.82 -41.81
C LYS A 167 -4.81 18.91 -42.78
N LYS A 168 -6.02 18.52 -42.37
CA LYS A 168 -7.24 18.67 -43.20
C LYS A 168 -7.58 20.14 -43.48
N LYS A 169 -7.46 21.03 -42.50
CA LYS A 169 -7.66 22.48 -42.69
C LYS A 169 -6.62 23.09 -43.65
N ARG A 170 -5.35 22.69 -43.53
CA ARG A 170 -4.27 23.13 -44.45
C ARG A 170 -4.52 22.67 -45.90
N LYS A 171 -4.95 21.42 -46.11
CA LYS A 171 -5.32 20.92 -47.45
C LYS A 171 -6.50 21.69 -48.06
N LYS A 172 -7.54 22.00 -47.28
CA LYS A 172 -8.67 22.83 -47.75
C LYS A 172 -8.28 24.27 -48.11
N LYS A 173 -7.30 24.86 -47.42
CA LYS A 173 -6.78 26.20 -47.76
C LYS A 173 -5.89 26.21 -49.01
N LYS A 174 -5.09 25.16 -49.25
CA LYS A 174 -4.28 25.02 -50.47
C LYS A 174 -5.14 24.73 -51.72
N GLY A 175 -6.22 23.95 -51.58
CA GLY A 175 -7.15 23.66 -52.69
C GLY A 175 -7.97 24.85 -53.20
N LYS A 176 -7.95 26.01 -52.52
CA LYS A 176 -8.59 27.24 -52.97
C LYS A 176 -7.66 28.20 -53.72
N LYS A 177 -6.35 27.91 -53.83
CA LYS A 177 -5.37 28.90 -54.31
C LYS A 177 -4.65 28.58 -55.62
N ASN A 178 -4.72 27.37 -56.18
CA ASN A 178 -3.99 27.06 -57.43
C ASN A 178 -4.90 26.42 -58.49
N LYS A 179 -5.36 27.27 -59.41
CA LYS A 179 -5.55 26.96 -60.83
C LYS A 179 -4.42 27.67 -61.58
N SER A 180 -3.17 27.27 -61.33
CA SER A 180 -2.00 27.49 -62.21
C SER A 180 -0.74 26.84 -61.60
N ASP A 181 -0.06 26.09 -62.47
CA ASP A 181 1.36 25.75 -62.60
C ASP A 181 2.15 25.03 -61.50
N LEU A 182 2.29 23.72 -61.75
CA LEU A 182 3.50 22.88 -61.87
C LEU A 182 4.81 23.20 -61.13
N THR A 183 5.36 22.08 -60.61
CA THR A 183 6.77 21.71 -60.38
C THR A 183 7.55 22.33 -59.21
N SER A 184 7.85 21.50 -58.22
CA SER A 184 9.22 21.17 -57.81
C SER A 184 9.20 20.10 -56.72
N GLU A 185 9.60 18.90 -57.11
CA GLU A 185 10.04 17.82 -56.21
C GLU A 185 11.26 18.32 -55.44
N SER A 186 11.24 18.19 -54.11
CA SER A 186 12.44 18.27 -53.29
C SER A 186 12.23 17.41 -52.04
N ASP A 187 12.69 16.17 -52.16
CA ASP A 187 12.96 15.28 -51.04
C ASP A 187 14.04 15.92 -50.15
N LEU A 188 13.70 16.19 -48.89
CA LEU A 188 14.69 16.47 -47.85
C LEU A 188 14.43 15.54 -46.66
N SER A 189 15.17 14.45 -46.70
CA SER A 189 15.31 13.44 -45.66
C SER A 189 16.09 13.98 -44.45
N SER A 190 15.60 13.59 -43.27
CA SER A 190 16.36 13.19 -42.07
C SER A 190 17.45 14.13 -41.51
N SER A 191 17.10 14.95 -40.50
CA SER A 191 18.06 15.28 -39.42
C SER A 191 17.46 15.67 -38.05
N TYR A 192 16.15 15.55 -37.81
CA TYR A 192 15.48 16.14 -36.63
C TYR A 192 15.02 15.15 -35.54
N ASN A 193 15.73 14.05 -35.30
CA ASN A 193 15.23 13.01 -34.38
C ASN A 193 15.62 13.19 -32.89
N SER A 194 16.60 14.04 -32.56
CA SER A 194 17.14 14.12 -31.19
C SER A 194 16.43 15.14 -30.28
N GLU A 195 16.01 16.29 -30.80
CA GLU A 195 15.35 17.35 -30.02
C GLU A 195 13.87 17.05 -29.75
N ASP A 196 13.16 16.45 -30.70
CA ASP A 196 11.73 16.12 -30.56
C ASP A 196 11.51 15.08 -29.43
N ARG A 197 12.50 14.22 -29.19
CA ARG A 197 12.47 13.19 -28.13
C ARG A 197 12.66 13.77 -26.74
N SER A 198 13.49 14.81 -26.58
CA SER A 198 13.73 15.48 -25.30
C SER A 198 12.53 16.37 -24.91
N GLN A 199 11.94 17.04 -25.89
CA GLN A 199 10.73 17.85 -25.72
C GLN A 199 9.52 16.99 -25.35
N SER A 200 9.36 15.81 -25.98
CA SER A 200 8.31 14.84 -25.64
C SER A 200 8.41 14.31 -24.20
N LYS A 201 9.63 14.09 -23.68
CA LYS A 201 9.84 13.65 -22.28
C LYS A 201 9.46 14.73 -21.27
N ARG A 202 9.88 15.98 -21.50
CA ARG A 202 9.53 17.14 -20.63
C ARG A 202 8.02 17.38 -20.59
N GLU A 203 7.35 17.29 -21.74
CA GLU A 203 5.89 17.38 -21.81
C GLU A 203 5.20 16.26 -21.01
N LYS A 204 5.67 15.01 -21.13
CA LYS A 204 5.12 13.89 -20.36
C LYS A 204 5.26 14.11 -18.86
N LEU A 205 6.43 14.56 -18.40
CA LEU A 205 6.69 14.91 -17.01
C LEU A 205 5.75 16.02 -16.50
N TYR A 206 5.51 17.06 -17.30
CA TYR A 206 4.55 18.12 -16.96
C TYR A 206 3.13 17.57 -16.73
N TYR A 207 2.63 16.71 -17.64
CA TYR A 207 1.30 16.12 -17.49
C TYR A 207 1.20 15.17 -16.30
N VAL A 208 2.27 14.44 -15.99
CA VAL A 208 2.37 13.57 -14.81
C VAL A 208 2.30 14.41 -13.54
N LYS A 209 3.16 15.44 -13.43
CA LYS A 209 3.20 16.35 -12.28
C LYS A 209 1.84 17.01 -12.03
N LYS A 210 1.25 17.59 -13.08
CA LYS A 210 -0.09 18.21 -13.02
C LYS A 210 -1.19 17.22 -12.61
N LYS A 211 -1.10 15.95 -13.03
CA LYS A 211 -2.08 14.92 -12.65
C LYS A 211 -1.89 14.48 -11.19
N LEU A 212 -0.65 14.34 -10.74
CA LEU A 212 -0.31 14.00 -9.35
C LEU A 212 -0.70 15.12 -8.39
N GLU A 213 -0.43 16.38 -8.73
CA GLU A 213 -0.89 17.56 -7.98
C GLU A 213 -2.42 17.59 -7.87
N LYS A 214 -3.13 17.30 -8.97
CA LYS A 214 -4.59 17.17 -8.92
C LYS A 214 -5.07 16.03 -8.02
N ILE A 215 -4.34 14.92 -7.93
CA ILE A 215 -4.70 13.80 -7.06
C ILE A 215 -4.45 14.15 -5.60
N SER A 216 -3.37 14.88 -5.29
CA SER A 216 -3.11 15.37 -3.93
C SER A 216 -4.08 16.48 -3.52
N ILE A 217 -4.53 17.34 -4.45
CA ILE A 217 -5.43 18.47 -4.17
C ILE A 217 -6.90 18.04 -4.13
N LYS A 218 -7.37 17.18 -5.04
CA LYS A 218 -8.78 16.71 -5.09
C LYS A 218 -9.27 16.08 -3.78
N LYS A 219 -8.36 15.62 -2.93
CA LYS A 219 -8.70 15.03 -1.63
C LYS A 219 -8.82 16.02 -0.47
N LYS A 220 -8.52 17.31 -0.67
CA LYS A 220 -9.04 18.35 0.23
C LYS A 220 -10.55 18.57 0.02
N GLU A 221 -11.12 18.11 -1.10
CA GLU A 221 -12.48 18.48 -1.49
C GLU A 221 -13.46 17.31 -1.61
N GLU A 222 -13.10 16.07 -1.98
CA GLU A 222 -14.12 14.99 -2.10
C GLU A 222 -13.58 13.53 -2.05
N MET A 223 -14.31 12.68 -1.33
CA MET A 223 -14.20 11.20 -1.27
C MET A 223 -14.26 10.61 -2.69
N ASN A 224 -13.37 9.67 -3.05
CA ASN A 224 -13.36 9.06 -4.40
C ASN A 224 -13.55 7.54 -4.34
N GLU A 225 -14.58 7.08 -5.05
CA GLU A 225 -15.15 5.73 -5.11
C GLU A 225 -14.38 4.69 -5.95
N ASP A 226 -13.32 5.04 -6.66
CA ASP A 226 -12.74 4.11 -7.64
C ASP A 226 -11.31 3.65 -7.29
N ASN A 227 -11.18 2.51 -6.62
CA ASN A 227 -9.97 1.66 -6.65
C ASN A 227 -10.30 0.16 -6.57
N LEU A 228 -10.05 -0.54 -7.68
CA LEU A 228 -10.31 -1.97 -7.90
C LEU A 228 -9.17 -2.89 -7.42
N PHE A 229 -9.53 -3.89 -6.61
CA PHE A 229 -9.08 -5.30 -6.50
C PHE A 229 -7.58 -5.67 -6.47
N PHE A 230 -7.16 -6.42 -5.42
CA PHE A 230 -6.44 -7.70 -5.57
C PHE A 230 -6.44 -8.58 -4.30
N HIS A 231 -6.40 -9.90 -4.52
CA HIS A 231 -6.42 -11.02 -3.56
C HIS A 231 -5.14 -11.19 -2.73
N ASP A 232 -5.36 -11.67 -1.50
CA ASP A 232 -4.52 -12.43 -0.56
C ASP A 232 -3.02 -12.54 -0.83
N LEU A 233 -2.25 -12.12 0.17
CA LEU A 233 -1.00 -12.79 0.54
C LEU A 233 -1.04 -13.02 2.06
N LEU A 234 -1.43 -14.26 2.39
CA LEU A 234 -1.05 -14.97 3.61
C LEU A 234 0.44 -14.77 3.91
N PHE A 235 0.73 -14.44 5.16
CA PHE A 235 1.67 -15.18 5.99
C PHE A 235 1.17 -15.17 7.43
#